data_AF-A0A3C1DIK1-F1
#
_entry.id   AF-A0A3C1DIK1-F1
#
_cell.length_a   1.000
_cell.length_b   1.000
_cell.length_c   1.000
_cell.angle_alpha   90.00
_cell.angle_beta   90.00
_cell.angle_gamma   90.00
#
_symmetry.space_group_name_H-M   'P 1'
#
loop_
_entity.id
_entity.type
_entity.pdbx_description
1 polymer ?
#
loop_
_entity_poly.entity_id
_entity_poly.type
_entity_poly.pdbx_seq_one_letter_code
_entity_poly.pdbx_strand_id
1 'polypeptide(L)'
;MYAGGFFDLLNPYALVGGLTTLFLFLTHGAVFLTLKTSGTIHDRAKKVATPLGLIAAVFAVVFLVWTQLAYSDKPATWILVIAGALLWVGGIIAHKVGRDGWALILSAGTLVGAVVFLFWVLFPNVFPASNDPSLSLTIDNASSTEYTLQVMTIVAVIFVPIVLVYQAWTYWIFRQRINADVIPSPDEGSLDYPEERPSVPVG
;
A
#
# COMPACT_ATOMS: atom_id res chain seq x y z
N MET A 1 28.93 -7.20 -2.36
CA MET A 1 28.32 -5.89 -2.06
C MET A 1 28.17 -5.13 -3.36
N TYR A 2 26.99 -4.55 -3.63
CA TYR A 2 26.71 -3.83 -4.88
C TYR A 2 27.71 -2.68 -5.08
N ALA A 3 28.26 -2.55 -6.29
CA ALA A 3 29.28 -1.57 -6.65
C ALA A 3 28.82 -0.64 -7.80
N GLY A 4 27.51 -0.37 -7.89
CA GLY A 4 26.91 0.53 -8.89
C GLY A 4 26.67 1.95 -8.35
N GLY A 5 26.51 2.89 -9.28
CA GLY A 5 26.13 4.28 -8.99
C GLY A 5 24.61 4.45 -8.83
N PHE A 6 24.15 5.67 -8.52
CA PHE A 6 22.72 5.98 -8.35
C PHE A 6 21.87 5.59 -9.57
N PHE A 7 22.36 5.84 -10.78
CA PHE A 7 21.60 5.57 -12.01
C PHE A 7 21.45 4.08 -12.34
N ASP A 8 22.31 3.23 -11.78
CA ASP A 8 22.22 1.78 -11.95
C ASP A 8 21.01 1.19 -11.17
N LEU A 9 20.43 1.98 -10.24
CA LEU A 9 19.17 1.66 -9.57
C LEU A 9 17.96 1.84 -10.49
N LEU A 10 18.06 2.65 -11.56
CA LEU A 10 16.99 2.88 -12.54
C LEU A 10 16.94 1.80 -13.62
N ASN A 11 17.17 0.55 -13.25
CA ASN A 11 17.04 -0.58 -14.17
C ASN A 11 15.55 -0.92 -14.42
N PRO A 12 15.22 -1.56 -15.56
CA PRO A 12 13.82 -1.84 -15.94
C PRO A 12 13.02 -2.59 -14.88
N TYR A 13 13.63 -3.55 -14.19
CA TYR A 13 12.99 -4.33 -13.15
C TYR A 13 12.59 -3.45 -11.95
N ALA A 14 13.51 -2.61 -11.47
CA ALA A 14 13.26 -1.67 -10.38
C ALA A 14 12.18 -0.63 -10.75
N LEU A 15 12.19 -0.13 -11.98
CA LEU A 15 11.16 0.81 -12.46
C LEU A 15 9.76 0.18 -12.47
N VAL A 16 9.65 -1.07 -12.95
CA VAL A 16 8.37 -1.80 -12.94
C VAL A 16 7.90 -2.06 -11.51
N GLY A 17 8.80 -2.42 -10.58
CA GLY A 17 8.46 -2.56 -9.15
C GLY A 17 7.99 -1.25 -8.51
N GLY A 18 8.66 -0.13 -8.84
CA GLY A 18 8.27 1.20 -8.39
C GLY A 18 6.90 1.63 -8.91
N LEU A 19 6.64 1.45 -10.21
CA LEU A 19 5.34 1.75 -10.83
C LEU A 19 4.23 0.86 -10.28
N THR A 20 4.51 -0.43 -10.06
CA THR A 20 3.58 -1.36 -9.41
C THR A 20 3.17 -0.81 -8.05
N THR A 21 4.14 -0.46 -7.21
CA THR A 21 3.89 0.08 -5.87
C THR A 21 3.08 1.38 -5.95
N LEU A 22 3.50 2.32 -6.80
CA LEU A 22 2.80 3.60 -7.01
C LEU A 22 1.32 3.40 -7.33
N PHE A 23 1.00 2.59 -8.34
CA PHE A 23 -0.38 2.40 -8.77
C PHE A 23 -1.22 1.56 -7.81
N LEU A 24 -0.63 0.58 -7.11
CA LEU A 24 -1.30 -0.15 -6.03
C LEU A 24 -1.74 0.79 -4.92
N PHE A 25 -0.84 1.65 -4.44
CA PHE A 25 -1.15 2.62 -3.38
C PHE A 25 -2.10 3.73 -3.83
N LEU A 26 -1.96 4.23 -5.06
CA LEU A 26 -2.92 5.19 -5.62
C LEU A 26 -4.33 4.62 -5.69
N THR A 27 -4.46 3.36 -6.12
CA THR A 27 -5.76 2.67 -6.17
C THR A 27 -6.31 2.44 -4.77
N HIS A 28 -5.49 1.96 -3.84
CA HIS A 28 -5.90 1.75 -2.44
C HIS A 28 -6.38 3.06 -1.79
N GLY A 29 -5.66 4.16 -2.00
CA GLY A 29 -6.06 5.50 -1.56
C GLY A 29 -7.35 5.99 -2.21
N ALA A 30 -7.54 5.79 -3.51
CA ALA A 30 -8.76 6.17 -4.21
C ALA A 30 -9.99 5.40 -3.69
N VAL A 31 -9.85 4.09 -3.42
CA VAL A 31 -10.90 3.26 -2.79
C VAL A 31 -11.15 3.68 -1.34
N PHE A 32 -10.12 4.08 -0.60
CA PHE A 32 -10.30 4.65 0.74
C PHE A 32 -11.11 5.95 0.69
N LEU A 33 -10.83 6.83 -0.26
CA LEU A 33 -11.58 8.06 -0.46
C LEU A 33 -13.05 7.78 -0.82
N THR A 34 -13.34 6.78 -1.64
CA THR A 34 -14.75 6.43 -1.97
C THR A 34 -15.51 5.97 -0.73
N LEU A 35 -14.85 5.23 0.16
CA LEU A 35 -15.45 4.79 1.42
C LEU A 35 -15.72 5.98 2.37
N LYS A 36 -14.80 6.94 2.44
CA LYS A 36 -14.80 8.02 3.45
C LYS A 36 -15.43 9.33 3.03
N THR A 37 -15.65 9.56 1.75
CA THR A 37 -16.20 10.84 1.24
C THR A 37 -17.61 10.68 0.70
N SER A 38 -18.33 11.81 0.60
CA SER A 38 -19.64 11.90 -0.05
C SER A 38 -19.64 13.01 -1.11
N GLY A 39 -20.67 13.06 -1.96
CA GLY A 39 -20.84 14.11 -2.96
C GLY A 39 -19.79 14.06 -4.09
N THR A 40 -19.34 15.24 -4.54
CA THR A 40 -18.48 15.37 -5.72
C THR A 40 -17.12 14.68 -5.58
N ILE A 41 -16.54 14.67 -4.37
CA ILE A 41 -15.26 14.01 -4.10
C ILE A 41 -15.40 12.49 -4.22
N HIS A 42 -16.51 11.93 -3.71
CA HIS A 42 -16.80 10.51 -3.85
C HIS A 42 -16.88 10.10 -5.32
N ASP A 43 -17.62 10.86 -6.14
CA ASP A 43 -17.80 10.56 -7.56
C ASP A 43 -16.48 10.64 -8.34
N ARG A 44 -15.64 11.63 -8.04
CA ARG A 44 -14.30 11.77 -8.63
C ARG A 44 -13.41 10.58 -8.23
N ALA A 45 -13.34 10.26 -6.94
CA ALA A 45 -12.57 9.14 -6.43
C ALA A 45 -13.02 7.81 -7.06
N LYS A 46 -14.32 7.60 -7.22
CA LYS A 46 -14.90 6.41 -7.84
C LYS A 46 -14.52 6.26 -9.31
N LYS A 47 -14.52 7.37 -10.06
CA LYS A 47 -14.13 7.43 -11.46
C LYS A 47 -12.64 7.13 -11.68
N VAL A 48 -11.75 7.59 -10.79
CA VAL A 48 -10.30 7.37 -10.93
C VAL A 48 -9.83 6.02 -10.38
N ALA A 49 -10.51 5.46 -9.38
CA ALA A 49 -10.10 4.20 -8.75
C ALA A 49 -10.05 3.01 -9.73
N THR A 50 -11.00 2.90 -10.65
CA THR A 50 -11.04 1.77 -11.60
C THR A 50 -9.91 1.84 -12.64
N PRO A 51 -9.69 2.96 -13.37
CA PRO A 51 -8.56 3.09 -14.28
C PRO A 51 -7.22 2.86 -13.60
N LEU A 52 -7.00 3.46 -12.42
CA LEU A 52 -5.77 3.25 -11.64
C LEU A 52 -5.60 1.78 -11.26
N GLY A 53 -6.69 1.12 -10.85
CA GLY A 53 -6.67 -0.29 -10.49
C GLY A 53 -6.32 -1.22 -11.65
N LEU A 54 -6.76 -0.88 -12.87
CA LEU A 54 -6.39 -1.64 -14.07
C LEU A 54 -4.93 -1.40 -14.46
N ILE A 55 -4.43 -0.16 -14.37
CA ILE A 55 -3.02 0.15 -14.60
C ILE A 55 -2.14 -0.59 -13.58
N ALA A 56 -2.53 -0.55 -12.30
CA ALA A 56 -1.87 -1.29 -11.23
C ALA A 56 -1.84 -2.80 -11.51
N ALA A 57 -2.94 -3.37 -12.01
CA ALA A 57 -3.00 -4.79 -12.34
C ALA A 57 -2.01 -5.17 -13.44
N VAL A 58 -1.87 -4.34 -14.48
CA VAL A 58 -0.90 -4.59 -15.56
C VAL A 58 0.52 -4.58 -15.01
N PHE A 59 0.92 -3.54 -14.29
CA PHE A 59 2.26 -3.47 -13.70
C PHE A 59 2.51 -4.59 -12.69
N ALA A 60 1.54 -4.90 -11.83
CA ALA A 60 1.64 -5.98 -10.86
C ALA A 60 1.82 -7.35 -11.53
N VAL A 61 1.07 -7.65 -12.60
CA VAL A 61 1.24 -8.92 -13.34
C VAL A 61 2.63 -8.99 -13.94
N VAL A 62 3.08 -7.93 -14.61
CA VAL A 62 4.44 -7.89 -15.19
C VAL A 62 5.50 -8.09 -14.11
N PHE A 63 5.38 -7.35 -12.99
CA PHE A 63 6.33 -7.41 -11.89
C PHE A 63 6.38 -8.78 -11.21
N LEU A 64 5.21 -9.34 -10.85
CA LEU A 64 5.12 -10.60 -10.14
C LEU A 64 5.56 -11.77 -11.03
N VAL A 65 5.16 -11.80 -12.30
CA VAL A 65 5.60 -12.83 -13.24
C VAL A 65 7.10 -12.73 -13.51
N TRP A 66 7.63 -11.51 -13.71
CA TRP A 66 9.08 -11.31 -13.86
C TRP A 66 9.81 -11.81 -12.61
N THR A 67 9.36 -11.40 -11.42
CA THR A 67 9.97 -11.81 -10.14
C THR A 67 9.96 -13.33 -9.99
N GLN A 68 8.83 -13.95 -10.30
CA GLN A 68 8.63 -15.39 -10.17
C GLN A 68 9.55 -16.18 -11.11
N LEU A 69 9.70 -15.75 -12.36
CA LEU A 69 10.52 -16.44 -13.35
C LEU A 69 12.02 -16.19 -13.16
N ALA A 70 12.40 -14.99 -12.71
CA ALA A 70 13.81 -14.59 -12.60
C ALA A 70 14.43 -14.96 -11.24
N TYR A 71 13.64 -14.94 -10.16
CA TYR A 71 14.18 -14.99 -8.79
C TYR A 71 13.56 -16.07 -7.90
N SER A 72 12.45 -16.70 -8.29
CA SER A 72 11.81 -17.74 -7.48
C SER A 72 12.16 -19.15 -7.95
N ASP A 73 12.72 -19.94 -7.04
CA ASP A 73 12.99 -21.37 -7.19
C ASP A 73 11.89 -22.25 -6.55
N LYS A 74 10.90 -21.62 -5.89
CA LYS A 74 9.90 -22.28 -5.05
C LYS A 74 8.56 -22.33 -5.78
N PRO A 75 8.04 -23.49 -6.22
CA PRO A 75 6.74 -23.55 -6.89
C PRO A 75 5.58 -23.00 -6.05
N ALA A 76 5.67 -23.09 -4.71
CA ALA A 76 4.65 -22.63 -3.78
C ALA A 76 4.39 -21.12 -3.83
N THR A 77 5.35 -20.29 -4.25
CA THR A 77 5.15 -18.82 -4.32
C THR A 77 4.13 -18.43 -5.39
N TRP A 78 3.84 -19.29 -6.37
CA TRP A 78 2.72 -19.10 -7.31
C TRP A 78 1.36 -19.00 -6.61
N ILE A 79 1.19 -19.64 -5.44
CA ILE A 79 -0.04 -19.55 -4.65
C ILE A 79 -0.31 -18.08 -4.28
N LEU A 80 0.74 -17.33 -3.89
CA LEU A 80 0.61 -15.92 -3.53
C LEU A 80 0.39 -15.02 -4.75
N VAL A 81 0.97 -15.36 -5.91
CA VAL A 81 0.68 -14.64 -7.17
C VAL A 81 -0.80 -14.78 -7.53
N ILE A 82 -1.32 -16.01 -7.49
CA ILE A 82 -2.73 -16.30 -7.79
C ILE A 82 -3.64 -15.66 -6.74
N ALA A 83 -3.34 -15.82 -5.45
CA ALA A 83 -4.11 -15.22 -4.37
C ALA A 83 -4.13 -13.69 -4.46
N GLY A 84 -2.99 -13.06 -4.73
CA GLY A 84 -2.88 -11.61 -4.93
C GLY A 84 -3.70 -11.14 -6.13
N ALA A 85 -3.66 -11.85 -7.26
CA ALA A 85 -4.47 -11.54 -8.43
C ALA A 85 -5.98 -11.66 -8.13
N LEU A 86 -6.40 -12.72 -7.43
CA LEU A 86 -7.79 -12.92 -7.04
C LEU A 86 -8.28 -11.85 -6.07
N LEU A 87 -7.47 -11.48 -5.07
CA LEU A 87 -7.77 -10.39 -4.14
C LEU A 87 -7.89 -9.05 -4.90
N TRP A 88 -6.98 -8.76 -5.82
CA TRP A 88 -7.00 -7.50 -6.57
C TRP A 88 -8.24 -7.40 -7.47
N VAL A 89 -8.50 -8.46 -8.25
CA VAL A 89 -9.68 -8.54 -9.13
C VAL A 89 -10.97 -8.48 -8.30
N GLY A 90 -11.03 -9.21 -7.19
CA GLY A 90 -12.14 -9.14 -6.25
C GLY A 90 -12.34 -7.73 -5.70
N GLY A 91 -11.26 -7.01 -5.41
CA GLY A 91 -11.29 -5.63 -4.95
C GLY A 91 -11.85 -4.67 -6.01
N ILE A 92 -11.42 -4.81 -7.27
CA ILE A 92 -11.96 -4.02 -8.39
C ILE A 92 -13.45 -4.32 -8.61
N ILE A 93 -13.86 -5.59 -8.54
CA ILE A 93 -15.27 -5.98 -8.67
C ILE A 93 -16.09 -5.39 -7.52
N ALA A 94 -15.62 -5.55 -6.28
CA ALA A 94 -16.28 -5.01 -5.10
C ALA A 94 -16.47 -3.48 -5.19
N HIS A 95 -15.46 -2.76 -5.69
CA HIS A 95 -15.53 -1.31 -5.95
C HIS A 95 -16.60 -0.98 -6.99
N LYS A 96 -16.63 -1.71 -8.11
CA LYS A 96 -17.61 -1.49 -9.18
C LYS A 96 -19.06 -1.72 -8.73
N VAL A 97 -19.30 -2.70 -7.86
CA VAL A 97 -20.64 -2.98 -7.30
C VAL A 97 -20.99 -2.12 -6.07
N GLY A 98 -20.15 -1.12 -5.72
CA GLY A 98 -20.40 -0.19 -4.62
C GLY A 98 -20.17 -0.77 -3.22
N ARG A 99 -19.46 -1.89 -3.11
CA ARG A 99 -19.05 -2.50 -1.82
C ARG A 99 -17.66 -2.00 -1.42
N ASP A 100 -17.52 -0.69 -1.25
CA ASP A 100 -16.23 -0.01 -1.04
C ASP A 100 -15.43 -0.55 0.15
N GLY A 101 -16.11 -0.97 1.23
CA GLY A 101 -15.43 -1.58 2.39
C GLY A 101 -14.74 -2.91 2.06
N TRP A 102 -15.36 -3.73 1.21
CA TRP A 102 -14.74 -4.98 0.73
C TRP A 102 -13.62 -4.70 -0.28
N ALA A 103 -13.79 -3.69 -1.13
CA ALA A 103 -12.73 -3.25 -2.04
C ALA A 103 -11.48 -2.82 -1.28
N LEU A 104 -11.65 -2.11 -0.16
CA LEU A 104 -10.54 -1.70 0.71
C LEU A 104 -9.84 -2.89 1.36
N ILE A 105 -10.60 -3.84 1.93
CA ILE A 105 -10.03 -5.03 2.58
C ILE A 105 -9.26 -5.89 1.56
N LEU A 106 -9.83 -6.12 0.38
CA LEU A 106 -9.22 -6.94 -0.66
C LEU A 106 -7.97 -6.30 -1.27
N SER A 107 -7.98 -4.97 -1.48
CA SER A 107 -6.78 -4.25 -1.91
C SER A 107 -5.69 -4.26 -0.82
N ALA A 108 -6.04 -4.02 0.45
CA ALA A 108 -5.10 -4.15 1.57
C ALA A 108 -4.49 -5.56 1.66
N GLY A 109 -5.33 -6.59 1.51
CA GLY A 109 -4.88 -7.98 1.46
C GLY A 109 -3.93 -8.26 0.29
N THR A 110 -4.16 -7.63 -0.87
CA THR A 110 -3.24 -7.71 -2.01
C THR A 110 -1.87 -7.09 -1.67
N LEU A 111 -1.86 -5.91 -1.04
CA LEU A 111 -0.62 -5.23 -0.64
C LEU A 111 0.17 -6.08 0.37
N VAL A 112 -0.49 -6.61 1.40
CA VAL A 112 0.14 -7.53 2.37
C VAL A 112 0.66 -8.78 1.66
N GLY A 113 -0.15 -9.39 0.79
CA GLY A 113 0.22 -10.56 0.02
C GLY A 113 1.44 -10.33 -0.88
N ALA A 114 1.54 -9.15 -1.51
CA ALA A 114 2.69 -8.77 -2.34
C ALA A 114 3.98 -8.65 -1.51
N VAL A 115 3.90 -8.09 -0.30
CA VAL A 115 5.05 -8.03 0.62
C VAL A 115 5.46 -9.44 1.06
N VAL A 116 4.51 -10.28 1.48
CA VAL A 116 4.77 -11.67 1.87
C VAL A 116 5.38 -12.45 0.70
N PHE A 117 4.89 -12.26 -0.52
CA PHE A 117 5.43 -12.86 -1.73
C PHE A 117 6.90 -12.50 -1.93
N LEU A 118 7.24 -11.21 -1.89
CA LEU A 118 8.62 -10.74 -2.06
C LEU A 118 9.57 -11.37 -1.04
N PHE A 119 9.20 -11.37 0.24
CA PHE A 119 10.04 -11.95 1.29
C PHE A 119 10.14 -13.47 1.20
N TRP A 120 9.09 -14.17 0.74
CA TRP A 120 9.16 -15.61 0.53
C TRP A 120 10.06 -15.97 -0.66
N VAL A 121 10.00 -15.21 -1.75
CA VAL A 121 10.93 -15.38 -2.88
C VAL A 121 12.37 -15.22 -2.40
N LEU A 122 12.65 -14.18 -1.60
CA LEU A 122 13.99 -13.89 -1.10
C LEU A 122 14.50 -14.89 -0.05
N PHE A 123 13.61 -15.47 0.77
CA PHE A 123 13.99 -16.34 1.87
C PHE A 123 14.92 -17.50 1.42
N PRO A 124 16.06 -17.73 2.11
CA PRO A 124 16.48 -17.16 3.41
C PRO A 124 17.30 -15.86 3.33
N ASN A 125 17.51 -15.31 2.13
CA ASN A 125 18.20 -14.03 1.96
C ASN A 125 17.27 -12.87 2.34
N VAL A 126 17.84 -11.79 2.86
CA VAL A 126 17.18 -10.49 3.01
C VAL A 126 17.73 -9.47 2.01
N PHE A 127 18.99 -9.61 1.63
CA PHE A 127 19.62 -8.78 0.61
C PHE A 127 20.68 -9.59 -0.15
N PRO A 128 20.30 -10.20 -1.30
CA PRO A 128 21.21 -10.99 -2.12
C PRO A 128 22.33 -10.13 -2.71
N ALA A 129 23.56 -10.63 -2.66
CA ALA A 129 24.69 -9.98 -3.32
C ALA A 129 24.67 -10.28 -4.83
N SER A 130 24.84 -9.23 -5.64
CA SER A 130 24.82 -9.36 -7.11
C SER A 130 26.13 -9.86 -7.72
N ASN A 131 27.23 -9.81 -6.97
CA ASN A 131 28.58 -10.13 -7.44
C ASN A 131 29.05 -11.50 -6.96
N ASP A 132 29.03 -11.72 -5.65
CA ASP A 132 29.45 -12.97 -5.01
C ASP A 132 28.34 -13.40 -4.04
N PRO A 133 27.63 -14.51 -4.35
CA PRO A 133 26.55 -15.02 -3.51
C PRO A 133 26.95 -15.28 -2.06
N SER A 134 28.24 -15.57 -1.77
CA SER A 134 28.74 -15.81 -0.40
C SER A 134 28.70 -14.56 0.49
N LEU A 135 28.65 -13.37 -0.12
CA LEU A 135 28.53 -12.08 0.55
C LEU A 135 27.06 -11.63 0.75
N SER A 136 26.10 -12.52 0.52
CA SER A 136 24.67 -12.20 0.68
C SER A 136 24.31 -12.06 2.16
N LEU A 137 23.40 -11.12 2.45
CA LEU A 137 22.83 -10.98 3.78
C LEU A 137 21.66 -11.96 3.92
N THR A 138 21.78 -12.89 4.84
CA THR A 138 20.80 -13.92 5.19
C THR A 138 20.14 -13.57 6.52
N ILE A 139 19.06 -14.27 6.86
CA ILE A 139 18.45 -14.15 8.20
C ILE A 139 19.45 -14.42 9.33
N ASP A 140 20.41 -15.32 9.15
CA ASP A 140 21.33 -15.71 10.22
C ASP A 140 22.43 -14.66 10.43
N ASN A 141 23.01 -14.15 9.34
CA ASN A 141 24.14 -13.21 9.43
C ASN A 141 23.72 -11.74 9.56
N ALA A 142 22.48 -11.40 9.20
CA ALA A 142 21.93 -10.05 9.30
C ALA A 142 21.06 -9.84 10.54
N SER A 143 20.76 -10.90 11.30
CA SER A 143 20.04 -10.79 12.56
C SER A 143 20.86 -10.15 13.68
N SER A 144 20.16 -9.59 14.67
CA SER A 144 20.76 -9.20 15.94
C SER A 144 21.06 -10.42 16.81
N THR A 145 21.78 -10.22 17.92
CA THR A 145 22.02 -11.27 18.91
C THR A 145 20.71 -11.83 19.49
N GLU A 146 20.73 -13.10 19.90
CA GLU A 146 19.55 -13.80 20.43
C GLU A 146 18.88 -13.04 21.58
N TYR A 147 19.67 -12.51 22.52
CA TYR A 147 19.16 -11.70 23.62
C TYR A 147 18.39 -10.45 23.12
N THR A 148 18.96 -9.73 22.17
CA THR A 148 18.33 -8.54 21.59
C THR A 148 17.02 -8.91 20.88
N LEU A 149 17.03 -9.99 20.10
CA LEU A 149 15.85 -10.47 19.40
C LEU A 149 14.75 -10.92 20.37
N GLN A 150 15.10 -11.57 21.47
CA GLN A 150 14.16 -11.97 22.52
C GLN A 150 13.52 -10.75 23.19
N VAL A 151 14.31 -9.75 23.56
CA VAL A 151 13.81 -8.49 24.16
C VAL A 151 12.87 -7.76 23.19
N MET A 152 13.29 -7.58 21.94
CA MET A 152 12.45 -6.91 20.93
C MET A 152 11.17 -7.70 20.62
N THR A 153 11.22 -9.04 20.67
CA THR A 153 10.03 -9.88 20.52
C THR A 153 9.03 -9.66 21.65
N ILE A 154 9.50 -9.61 22.91
CA ILE A 154 8.65 -9.31 24.07
C ILE A 154 8.00 -7.94 23.92
N VAL A 155 8.79 -6.92 23.54
CA VAL A 155 8.29 -5.56 23.30
C VAL A 155 7.24 -5.57 22.18
N ALA A 156 7.50 -6.22 21.04
CA ALA A 156 6.57 -6.28 19.92
C ALA A 156 5.24 -6.95 20.31
N VAL A 157 5.28 -8.08 21.02
CA VAL A 157 4.08 -8.81 21.47
C VAL A 157 3.22 -7.98 22.42
N ILE A 158 3.81 -7.05 23.19
CA ILE A 158 3.06 -6.16 24.08
C ILE A 158 2.53 -4.93 23.32
N PHE A 159 3.40 -4.21 22.62
CA PHE A 159 3.05 -2.91 22.05
C PHE A 159 2.29 -2.99 20.73
N VAL A 160 2.52 -4.01 19.89
CA VAL A 160 1.78 -4.15 18.62
C VAL A 160 0.27 -4.31 18.87
N PRO A 161 -0.21 -5.20 19.77
CA PRO A 161 -1.63 -5.26 20.09
C PRO A 161 -2.19 -3.95 20.65
N ILE A 162 -1.45 -3.25 21.52
CA ILE A 162 -1.89 -1.96 22.08
C ILE A 162 -2.10 -0.93 20.97
N VAL A 163 -1.13 -0.81 20.05
CA VAL A 163 -1.23 0.10 18.90
C VAL A 163 -2.41 -0.28 18.01
N LEU A 164 -2.64 -1.56 17.75
CA LEU A 164 -3.76 -2.03 16.94
C LEU A 164 -5.12 -1.72 17.59
N VAL A 165 -5.25 -1.90 18.91
CA VAL A 165 -6.47 -1.54 19.65
C VAL A 165 -6.74 -0.04 19.55
N TYR A 166 -5.72 0.79 19.77
CA TYR A 166 -5.85 2.23 19.65
C TYR A 166 -6.22 2.66 18.22
N GLN A 167 -5.59 2.08 17.21
CA GLN A 167 -5.88 2.37 15.81
C GLN A 167 -7.32 1.95 15.44
N ALA A 168 -7.76 0.79 15.91
CA ALA A 168 -9.12 0.29 15.69
C ALA A 168 -10.16 1.18 16.39
N TRP A 169 -9.91 1.60 17.63
CA TRP A 169 -10.76 2.51 18.39
C TRP A 169 -10.86 3.87 17.70
N THR A 170 -9.73 4.44 17.28
CA THR A 170 -9.67 5.71 16.53
C THR A 170 -10.45 5.60 15.22
N TYR A 171 -10.23 4.53 14.45
CA TYR A 171 -10.99 4.29 13.22
C TYR A 171 -12.49 4.16 13.46
N TRP A 172 -12.89 3.49 14.55
CA TRP A 172 -14.29 3.31 14.93
C TRP A 172 -14.96 4.63 15.30
N ILE A 173 -14.27 5.51 16.02
CA ILE A 173 -14.75 6.87 16.35
C ILE A 173 -14.96 7.68 15.05
N PHE A 174 -13.99 7.67 14.15
CA PHE A 174 -14.02 8.44 12.90
C PHE A 174 -14.55 7.64 11.70
N ARG A 175 -15.51 6.73 11.93
CA ARG A 175 -16.04 5.86 10.87
C ARG A 175 -16.97 6.57 9.89
N GLN A 176 -17.56 7.70 10.29
CA GLN A 176 -18.53 8.45 9.50
C GLN A 176 -17.89 9.06 8.25
N ARG A 177 -18.69 9.24 7.19
CA ARG A 177 -18.24 9.90 5.97
C ARG A 177 -18.11 11.40 6.19
N ILE A 178 -17.09 11.98 5.55
CA ILE A 178 -16.87 13.42 5.51
C ILE A 178 -17.64 13.99 4.33
N ASN A 179 -18.42 15.04 4.56
CA ASN A 179 -19.12 15.78 3.51
C ASN A 179 -18.66 17.25 3.52
N ALA A 180 -18.22 17.74 2.37
CA ALA A 180 -17.80 19.13 2.20
C ALA A 180 -18.99 20.10 2.32
N ASP A 181 -20.21 19.67 1.99
CA ASP A 181 -21.42 20.49 2.05
C ASP A 181 -21.82 20.87 3.49
N VAL A 182 -21.21 20.22 4.49
CA VAL A 182 -21.45 20.46 5.93
C VAL A 182 -20.39 21.39 6.52
N ILE A 183 -19.36 21.75 5.75
CA ILE A 183 -18.33 22.70 6.17
C ILE A 183 -18.87 24.11 5.87
N PRO A 184 -19.17 24.94 6.88
CA PRO A 184 -19.47 26.35 6.65
C PRO A 184 -18.24 26.99 5.98
N SER A 185 -18.44 27.68 4.87
CA SER A 185 -17.40 28.33 4.05
C SER A 185 -16.22 27.42 3.65
N PRO A 186 -16.43 26.44 2.74
CA PRO A 186 -15.38 25.52 2.28
C PRO A 186 -14.25 26.21 1.47
N ASP A 187 -14.47 27.44 1.06
CA ASP A 187 -13.55 28.37 0.41
C ASP A 187 -12.76 29.24 1.40
N GLU A 188 -13.13 29.25 2.69
CA GLU A 188 -12.39 29.92 3.75
C GLU A 188 -11.47 28.91 4.47
N GLY A 189 -10.16 29.08 4.33
CA GLY A 189 -9.18 28.36 5.13
C GLY A 189 -9.27 28.78 6.59
N SER A 190 -8.96 27.89 7.54
CA SER A 190 -8.88 28.25 8.97
C SER A 190 -7.79 29.29 9.29
N LEU A 191 -7.02 29.71 8.28
CA LEU A 191 -5.94 30.67 8.35
C LEU A 191 -6.24 31.97 7.58
N ASP A 192 -7.40 32.07 6.91
CA ASP A 192 -7.76 33.27 6.17
C ASP A 192 -8.02 34.41 7.17
N TYR A 193 -7.23 35.48 7.03
CA TYR A 193 -7.33 36.63 7.92
C TYR A 193 -8.65 37.38 7.65
N PRO A 194 -9.24 38.05 8.67
CA PRO A 194 -10.51 38.78 8.53
C PRO A 194 -10.54 39.79 7.37
N GLU A 195 -9.37 40.27 6.97
CA GLU A 195 -9.12 41.25 5.91
C GLU A 195 -9.00 40.65 4.50
N GLU A 196 -8.85 39.33 4.37
CA GLU A 196 -8.92 38.61 3.08
C GLU A 196 -10.35 38.15 2.74
N ARG A 197 -11.32 38.38 3.64
CA ARG A 197 -12.71 37.99 3.46
C ARG A 197 -13.39 38.84 2.38
N PRO A 198 -14.01 38.22 1.36
CA PRO A 198 -14.86 38.95 0.42
C PRO A 198 -15.98 39.68 1.18
N SER A 199 -16.19 40.96 0.90
CA SER A 199 -17.28 41.71 1.49
C SER A 199 -18.62 41.14 0.99
N VAL A 200 -19.33 40.45 1.88
CA VAL A 200 -20.70 39.97 1.60
C VAL A 200 -21.58 41.21 1.37
N PRO A 201 -22.26 41.34 0.22
CA PRO A 201 -23.20 42.44 0.00
C PRO A 201 -24.35 42.30 0.98
N VAL A 202 -24.52 43.30 1.85
CA VAL A 202 -25.68 43.40 2.73
C VAL A 202 -26.82 43.94 1.87
N GLY A 203 -27.64 43.02 1.36
CA GLY A 203 -28.90 43.30 0.65
C GLY A 203 -30.10 43.10 1.55
#